data_AF-A0A847EHQ7-F1
#
_entry.id   AF-A0A847EHQ7-F1
#
_cell.length_a   1.000
_cell.length_b   1.000
_cell.length_c   1.000
_cell.angle_alpha   90.00
_cell.angle_beta   90.00
_cell.angle_gamma   90.00
#
_symmetry.space_group_name_H-M   'P 1'
#
loop_
_entity.id
_entity.type
_entity.pdbx_description
1 polymer ?
#
loop_
_entity_poly.entity_id
_entity_poly.type
_entity_poly.pdbx_seq_one_letter_code
_entity_poly.pdbx_strand_id
1 'polypeptide(L)'
;MTYGKGKYTYELADWHVQYPDGWSPIEVNGLAVDSQDRLYAFNTGEYPLTVFDTNTGKLLSHWGEGFFTHNHGARIFNDAIYYADDGNHTVHKMTLDGKVLMTLGTKDKPSDTGYTTVDKDGNPIHIMEAIKSTKRGGPPFNVPTGVALDSKGNIYVTDGYGNARVHK
;
A
#
# COMPACT_ATOMS: atom_id res chain seq x y z
N MET A 1 4.86 -23.22 18.42
CA MET A 1 4.06 -22.59 19.50
C MET A 1 2.79 -22.08 18.86
N THR A 2 1.63 -22.45 19.41
CA THR A 2 0.33 -22.03 18.86
C THR A 2 -0.12 -20.72 19.50
N TYR A 3 -0.52 -19.76 18.68
CA TYR A 3 -1.03 -18.45 19.07
C TYR A 3 -2.53 -18.36 18.78
N GLY A 4 -3.25 -17.45 19.44
CA GLY A 4 -4.69 -17.22 19.24
C GLY A 4 -5.60 -17.88 20.30
N LYS A 5 -6.91 -17.93 20.04
CA LYS A 5 -7.92 -18.44 21.00
C LYS A 5 -9.12 -19.09 20.29
N GLY A 6 -9.62 -20.17 20.86
CA GLY A 6 -10.80 -20.88 20.34
C GLY A 6 -10.49 -21.51 18.98
N LYS A 7 -11.35 -21.26 17.98
CA LYS A 7 -11.16 -21.78 16.61
C LYS A 7 -10.24 -20.92 15.72
N TYR A 8 -9.76 -19.78 16.23
CA TYR A 8 -8.89 -18.86 15.50
C TYR A 8 -7.50 -18.89 16.11
N THR A 9 -6.76 -19.94 15.76
CA THR A 9 -5.37 -20.14 16.17
C THR A 9 -4.47 -20.18 14.95
N TYR A 10 -3.21 -19.80 15.11
CA TYR A 10 -2.18 -19.84 14.08
C TYR A 10 -0.85 -20.26 14.69
N GLU A 11 0.07 -20.73 13.86
CA GLU A 11 1.43 -21.07 14.26
C GLU A 11 2.41 -20.23 13.46
N LEU A 12 3.55 -19.90 14.07
CA LEU A 12 4.66 -19.32 13.33
C LEU A 12 5.19 -20.39 12.37
N ALA A 13 5.09 -20.12 11.07
CA ALA A 13 5.70 -20.98 10.07
C ALA A 13 7.23 -20.84 10.12
N ASP A 14 7.94 -21.95 9.97
CA ASP A 14 9.40 -21.96 9.73
C ASP A 14 9.67 -21.61 8.25
N TRP A 15 9.23 -20.42 7.85
CA TRP A 15 9.30 -19.88 6.49
C TRP A 15 9.47 -18.37 6.58
N HIS A 16 10.34 -17.81 5.74
CA HIS A 16 10.53 -16.37 5.63
C HIS A 16 11.05 -16.00 4.24
N VAL A 17 10.79 -14.76 3.82
CA VAL A 17 11.39 -14.19 2.61
C VAL A 17 12.90 -14.05 2.76
N GLN A 18 13.62 -14.35 1.69
CA GLN A 18 15.08 -14.36 1.66
C GLN A 18 15.59 -13.20 0.82
N TYR A 19 16.16 -12.20 1.49
CA TYR A 19 16.82 -11.07 0.83
C TYR A 19 18.31 -11.37 0.60
N PRO A 20 18.91 -10.85 -0.49
CA PRO A 20 20.35 -10.87 -0.68
C PRO A 20 21.11 -10.20 0.47
N ASP A 21 22.34 -10.63 0.70
CA ASP A 21 23.21 -10.03 1.72
C ASP A 21 23.38 -8.52 1.49
N GLY A 22 23.24 -7.75 2.57
CA GLY A 22 23.35 -6.29 2.55
C GLY A 22 22.05 -5.55 2.18
N TRP A 23 20.99 -6.26 1.78
CA TRP A 23 19.69 -5.63 1.56
C TRP A 23 18.92 -5.48 2.87
N SER A 24 18.33 -4.30 3.07
CA SER A 24 17.54 -4.00 4.26
C SER A 24 16.16 -3.47 3.84
N PRO A 25 15.09 -4.27 3.91
CA PRO A 25 13.74 -3.71 3.82
C PRO A 25 13.50 -2.81 5.04
N ILE A 26 13.07 -1.57 4.81
CA ILE A 26 12.84 -0.61 5.91
C ILE A 26 11.43 -0.81 6.48
N GLU A 27 10.40 -0.79 5.63
CA GLU A 27 9.02 -1.07 5.98
C GLU A 27 8.36 -1.90 4.88
N VAL A 28 7.51 -2.87 5.22
CA VAL A 28 6.72 -3.64 4.25
C VAL A 28 5.25 -3.25 4.39
N ASN A 29 4.82 -2.31 3.55
CA ASN A 29 3.52 -1.63 3.67
C ASN A 29 2.35 -2.41 3.08
N GLY A 30 2.62 -3.30 2.12
CA GLY A 30 1.60 -4.06 1.42
C GLY A 30 2.13 -5.40 0.90
N LEU A 31 1.24 -6.39 0.85
CA LEU A 31 1.51 -7.69 0.28
C LEU A 31 0.40 -8.05 -0.72
N ALA A 32 0.76 -8.71 -1.81
CA ALA A 32 -0.18 -9.28 -2.75
C ALA A 32 0.37 -10.58 -3.35
N VAL A 33 -0.52 -11.47 -3.78
CA VAL A 33 -0.14 -12.72 -4.47
C VAL A 33 -0.82 -12.74 -5.83
N ASP A 34 -0.07 -13.12 -6.87
CA ASP A 34 -0.59 -13.25 -8.22
C ASP A 34 -1.13 -14.67 -8.52
N SER A 35 -1.64 -14.89 -9.73
CA SER A 35 -2.18 -16.20 -10.11
C SER A 35 -1.12 -17.29 -10.27
N GLN A 36 0.17 -16.94 -10.23
CA GLN A 36 1.30 -17.88 -10.31
C GLN A 36 1.87 -18.21 -8.93
N ASP A 37 1.17 -17.80 -7.86
CA ASP A 37 1.60 -17.98 -6.47
C ASP A 37 2.95 -17.29 -6.19
N ARG A 38 3.15 -16.10 -6.75
CA ARG A 38 4.29 -15.24 -6.44
C ARG A 38 3.87 -14.15 -5.46
N LEU A 39 4.62 -13.98 -4.39
CA LEU A 39 4.38 -12.96 -3.36
C LEU A 39 5.07 -11.65 -3.74
N TYR A 40 4.27 -10.60 -3.92
CA TYR A 40 4.72 -9.23 -4.14
C TYR A 40 4.72 -8.48 -2.80
N ALA A 41 5.87 -7.97 -2.39
CA ALA A 41 6.05 -7.18 -1.18
C ALA A 41 6.43 -5.73 -1.50
N PHE A 42 5.54 -4.82 -1.12
CA PHE A 42 5.69 -3.38 -1.30
C PHE A 42 6.44 -2.83 -0.09
N ASN A 43 7.58 -2.21 -0.31
CA ASN A 43 8.43 -1.67 0.75
C ASN A 43 8.94 -0.26 0.43
N THR A 44 9.47 0.42 1.45
CA THR A 44 10.04 1.78 1.37
C THR A 44 11.58 1.79 1.31
N GLY A 45 12.20 0.63 1.11
CA GLY A 45 13.65 0.47 1.01
C GLY A 45 14.21 0.75 -0.38
N GLU A 46 15.43 0.27 -0.62
CA GLU A 46 16.15 0.41 -1.90
C GLU A 46 15.36 -0.16 -3.10
N TYR A 47 14.58 -1.21 -2.86
CA TYR A 47 13.86 -1.98 -3.88
C TYR A 47 12.36 -2.00 -3.58
N PRO A 48 11.58 -0.97 -3.97
CA PRO A 48 10.24 -0.75 -3.45
C PRO A 48 9.22 -1.85 -3.72
N LEU A 49 9.47 -2.70 -4.71
CA LEU A 49 8.71 -3.91 -4.92
C LEU A 49 9.64 -5.11 -5.11
N THR A 50 9.46 -6.11 -4.26
CA THR A 50 10.19 -7.39 -4.32
C THR A 50 9.19 -8.52 -4.55
N VAL A 51 9.60 -9.51 -5.34
CA VAL A 51 8.75 -10.64 -5.74
C VAL A 51 9.41 -11.93 -5.29
N PHE A 52 8.69 -12.74 -4.53
CA PHE A 52 9.18 -13.99 -3.95
C PHE A 52 8.37 -15.19 -4.41
N ASP A 53 9.02 -16.33 -4.41
CA ASP A 53 8.35 -17.63 -4.48
C ASP A 53 7.72 -17.94 -3.11
N THR A 54 6.41 -18.17 -3.07
CA THR A 54 5.66 -18.42 -1.82
C THR A 54 6.08 -19.71 -1.13
N ASN A 55 6.52 -20.73 -1.89
CA ASN A 55 6.86 -22.04 -1.34
C ASN A 55 8.22 -22.02 -0.64
N THR A 56 9.18 -21.27 -1.18
CA THR A 56 10.59 -21.28 -0.74
C THR A 56 11.01 -19.99 -0.06
N GLY A 57 10.29 -18.88 -0.26
CA GLY A 57 10.69 -17.55 0.19
C GLY A 57 11.81 -16.92 -0.64
N LYS A 58 12.26 -17.58 -1.71
CA LYS A 58 13.35 -17.10 -2.56
C LYS A 58 12.93 -15.85 -3.34
N LEU A 59 13.80 -14.84 -3.37
CA LEU A 59 13.64 -13.69 -4.24
C LEU A 59 13.69 -14.12 -5.72
N LEU A 60 12.64 -13.78 -6.47
CA LEU A 60 12.50 -14.02 -7.90
C LEU A 60 12.88 -12.79 -8.72
N SER A 61 12.47 -11.60 -8.27
CA SER A 61 12.75 -10.32 -8.94
C SER A 61 12.48 -9.14 -8.02
N HIS A 62 12.87 -7.94 -8.45
CA HIS A 62 12.49 -6.67 -7.85
C HIS A 62 12.33 -5.61 -8.93
N TRP A 63 11.61 -4.53 -8.62
CA TRP A 63 11.50 -3.32 -9.44
C TRP A 63 10.81 -2.18 -8.67
N GLY A 64 10.64 -1.02 -9.31
CA GLY A 64 9.82 0.10 -8.81
C GLY A 64 10.63 1.26 -8.24
N GLU A 65 11.94 1.23 -8.43
CA GLU A 65 12.88 2.27 -8.06
C GLU A 65 12.51 3.58 -8.77
N GLY A 66 12.32 4.66 -8.00
CA GLY A 66 11.91 5.97 -8.53
C GLY A 66 10.48 6.03 -9.09
N PHE A 67 9.69 4.97 -8.95
CA PHE A 67 8.33 4.91 -9.50
C PHE A 67 7.26 5.38 -8.51
N PHE A 68 7.35 4.95 -7.26
CA PHE A 68 6.37 5.26 -6.21
C PHE A 68 6.69 6.59 -5.53
N THR A 69 5.68 7.40 -5.21
CA THR A 69 5.90 8.58 -4.35
C THR A 69 5.94 8.12 -2.89
N HIS A 70 4.89 7.43 -2.44
CA HIS A 70 4.92 6.64 -1.21
C HIS A 70 3.86 5.53 -1.31
N ASN A 71 4.31 4.30 -1.55
CA ASN A 71 3.41 3.15 -1.68
C ASN A 71 2.84 2.76 -0.31
N HIS A 72 1.53 2.52 -0.26
CA HIS A 72 0.85 2.03 0.94
C HIS A 72 0.20 0.66 0.66
N GLY A 73 -1.08 0.49 1.00
CA GLY A 73 -1.81 -0.74 0.74
C GLY A 73 -1.92 -1.07 -0.74
N ALA A 74 -1.62 -2.33 -1.07
CA ALA A 74 -1.69 -2.88 -2.41
C ALA A 74 -2.46 -4.21 -2.44
N ARG A 75 -2.92 -4.58 -3.64
CA ARG A 75 -3.62 -5.84 -3.92
C ARG A 75 -3.39 -6.25 -5.38
N ILE A 76 -3.30 -7.55 -5.64
CA ILE A 76 -3.38 -8.10 -6.99
C ILE A 76 -4.78 -8.66 -7.23
N PHE A 77 -5.35 -8.34 -8.39
CA PHE A 77 -6.62 -8.88 -8.86
C PHE A 77 -6.55 -9.09 -10.37
N ASN A 78 -6.79 -10.32 -10.83
CA ASN A 78 -6.62 -10.74 -12.23
C ASN A 78 -5.25 -10.32 -12.82
N ASP A 79 -4.17 -10.61 -12.09
CA ASP A 79 -2.79 -10.26 -12.45
C ASP A 79 -2.56 -8.79 -12.81
N ALA A 80 -3.37 -7.91 -12.21
CA ALA A 80 -3.09 -6.48 -12.18
C ALA A 80 -2.85 -6.07 -10.73
N ILE A 81 -1.79 -5.31 -10.51
CA ILE A 81 -1.53 -4.66 -9.23
C ILE A 81 -2.43 -3.44 -9.14
N TYR A 82 -3.09 -3.30 -7.99
CA TYR A 82 -3.77 -2.11 -7.54
C TYR A 82 -3.06 -1.62 -6.30
N TYR A 83 -2.69 -0.35 -6.23
CA TYR A 83 -2.03 0.21 -5.05
C TYR A 83 -2.46 1.64 -4.77
N ALA A 84 -2.49 2.00 -3.50
CA ALA A 84 -2.63 3.38 -3.07
C ALA A 84 -1.25 4.04 -2.96
N ASP A 85 -1.12 5.22 -3.55
CA ASP A 85 0.02 6.11 -3.37
C ASP A 85 -0.43 7.29 -2.52
N ASP A 86 -0.07 7.23 -1.24
CA ASP A 86 -0.61 8.14 -0.25
C ASP A 86 0.09 9.51 -0.32
N GLY A 87 1.33 9.53 -0.81
CA GLY A 87 2.18 10.71 -0.96
C GLY A 87 1.76 11.62 -2.11
N ASN A 88 0.98 11.12 -3.07
CA ASN A 88 0.48 11.91 -4.19
C ASN A 88 -1.05 11.90 -4.37
N HIS A 89 -1.77 11.28 -3.43
CA HIS A 89 -3.22 11.23 -3.34
C HIS A 89 -3.90 10.48 -4.50
N THR A 90 -3.32 9.36 -4.93
CA THR A 90 -3.87 8.57 -6.03
C THR A 90 -3.94 7.07 -5.72
N VAL A 91 -4.71 6.37 -6.55
CA VAL A 91 -4.72 4.91 -6.62
C VAL A 91 -4.45 4.50 -8.04
N HIS A 92 -3.57 3.55 -8.25
CA HIS A 92 -3.19 3.08 -9.58
C HIS A 92 -3.59 1.63 -9.80
N LYS A 93 -3.88 1.30 -11.05
CA LYS A 93 -3.86 -0.07 -11.58
C LYS A 93 -2.71 -0.20 -12.56
N MET A 94 -1.96 -1.29 -12.47
CA MET A 94 -0.82 -1.56 -13.33
C MET A 94 -0.69 -3.05 -13.64
N THR A 95 0.04 -3.37 -14.68
CA THR A 95 0.51 -4.74 -14.96
C THR A 95 1.57 -5.17 -13.93
N LEU A 96 1.84 -6.48 -13.84
CA LEU A 96 2.86 -7.04 -12.94
C LEU A 96 4.30 -6.60 -13.27
N ASP A 97 4.53 -5.98 -14.43
CA ASP A 97 5.83 -5.53 -14.93
C ASP A 97 5.99 -3.99 -14.97
N GLY A 98 5.11 -3.24 -14.29
CA GLY A 98 5.33 -1.79 -14.10
C GLY A 98 4.47 -0.87 -14.95
N LYS A 99 3.74 -1.36 -15.96
CA LYS A 99 2.97 -0.49 -16.85
C LYS A 99 1.67 -0.03 -16.19
N VAL A 100 1.55 1.28 -15.95
CA VAL A 100 0.30 1.90 -15.48
C VAL A 100 -0.80 1.75 -16.53
N LEU A 101 -1.94 1.20 -16.11
CA LEU A 101 -3.13 0.99 -16.91
C LEU A 101 -4.24 2.00 -16.58
N MET A 102 -4.28 2.48 -15.34
CA MET A 102 -5.27 3.44 -14.86
C MET A 102 -4.74 4.16 -13.63
N THR A 103 -5.14 5.43 -13.49
CA THR A 103 -4.94 6.25 -12.29
C THR A 103 -6.28 6.82 -11.86
N LEU A 104 -6.60 6.70 -10.57
CA LEU A 104 -7.75 7.30 -9.90
C LEU A 104 -7.25 8.43 -8.99
N GLY A 105 -7.97 9.55 -8.97
CA GLY A 105 -7.54 10.78 -8.30
C GLY A 105 -6.80 11.72 -9.25
N THR A 106 -6.27 12.81 -8.71
CA THR A 106 -5.42 13.73 -9.47
C THR A 106 -4.18 14.00 -8.64
N LYS A 107 -3.02 13.71 -9.25
CA LYS A 107 -1.72 13.84 -8.60
C LYS A 107 -1.58 15.21 -7.94
N ASP A 108 -1.19 15.21 -6.66
CA ASP A 108 -0.92 16.39 -5.84
C ASP A 108 -2.14 17.32 -5.65
N LYS A 109 -3.36 16.82 -5.88
CA LYS A 109 -4.62 17.55 -5.63
C LYS A 109 -5.49 16.82 -4.60
N PRO A 110 -5.18 16.98 -3.30
CA PRO A 110 -5.96 16.36 -2.25
C PRO A 110 -7.34 17.00 -2.09
N SER A 111 -8.25 16.26 -1.45
CA SER A 111 -9.53 16.78 -0.97
C SER A 111 -9.34 17.79 0.15
N ASP A 112 -10.18 18.82 0.21
CA ASP A 112 -10.25 19.71 1.36
C ASP A 112 -11.05 19.06 2.52
N THR A 113 -10.32 18.34 3.37
CA THR A 113 -10.82 17.59 4.53
C THR A 113 -10.49 18.28 5.85
N GLY A 114 -9.71 19.37 5.81
CA GLY A 114 -9.07 19.97 6.98
C GLY A 114 -7.78 19.27 7.43
N TYR A 115 -7.30 18.28 6.66
CA TYR A 115 -6.00 17.66 6.90
C TYR A 115 -4.84 18.65 6.68
N THR A 116 -3.86 18.64 7.57
CA THR A 116 -2.62 19.42 7.48
C THR A 116 -1.44 18.60 7.98
N THR A 117 -0.26 18.84 7.40
CA THR A 117 1.04 18.31 7.82
C THR A 117 1.90 19.34 8.55
N VAL A 118 1.35 20.53 8.79
CA VAL A 118 2.03 21.62 9.50
C VAL A 118 1.16 22.23 10.61
N ASP A 119 1.81 22.81 11.61
CA ASP A 119 1.18 23.59 12.66
C ASP A 119 0.77 24.99 12.14
N LYS A 120 0.24 25.83 13.04
CA LYS A 120 -0.21 27.20 12.73
C LYS A 120 0.93 28.12 12.25
N ASP A 121 2.17 27.80 12.60
CA ASP A 121 3.36 28.59 12.30
C ASP A 121 4.08 28.02 11.06
N GLY A 122 3.55 26.94 10.46
CA GLY A 122 4.09 26.30 9.26
C GLY A 122 5.15 25.22 9.53
N ASN A 123 5.38 24.83 10.79
CA ASN A 123 6.35 23.78 11.11
C ASN A 123 5.74 22.40 10.87
N PRO A 124 6.49 21.42 10.33
CA PRO A 124 6.02 20.05 10.19
C PRO A 124 5.56 19.45 11.52
N ILE A 125 4.42 18.75 11.50
CA ILE A 125 3.88 18.05 12.67
C ILE A 125 4.04 16.54 12.52
N HIS A 126 4.00 15.84 13.66
CA HIS A 126 4.05 14.39 13.69
C HIS A 126 2.82 13.77 12.98
N ILE A 127 3.00 12.62 12.32
CA ILE A 127 1.93 11.96 11.55
C ILE A 127 0.64 11.73 12.36
N MET A 128 0.76 11.37 13.64
CA MET A 128 -0.40 11.17 14.51
C MET A 128 -1.17 12.46 14.82
N GLU A 129 -0.53 13.62 14.74
CA GLU A 129 -1.19 14.92 14.85
C GLU A 129 -1.83 15.31 13.52
N ALA A 130 -1.15 15.07 12.40
CA ALA A 130 -1.69 15.27 11.06
C ALA A 130 -2.98 14.46 10.85
N ILE A 131 -3.01 13.17 11.19
CA ILE A 131 -4.21 12.32 11.05
C ILE A 131 -5.39 12.88 11.88
N LYS A 132 -5.11 13.42 13.09
CA LYS A 132 -6.14 14.04 13.96
C LYS A 132 -6.66 15.39 13.44
N SER A 133 -5.96 16.01 12.50
CA SER A 133 -6.38 17.29 11.93
C SER A 133 -7.57 17.15 10.99
N THR A 134 -7.75 15.99 10.35
CA THR A 134 -8.88 15.68 9.47
C THR A 134 -10.22 15.97 10.16
N LYS A 135 -11.04 16.83 9.53
CA LYS A 135 -12.33 17.30 10.09
C LYS A 135 -13.54 16.67 9.42
N ARG A 136 -13.41 16.26 8.15
CA ARG A 136 -14.52 15.77 7.34
C ARG A 136 -14.04 14.84 6.24
N GLY A 137 -14.95 14.01 5.73
CA GLY A 137 -14.75 13.26 4.50
C GLY A 137 -15.06 14.11 3.26
N GLY A 138 -14.32 13.92 2.16
CA GLY A 138 -14.53 14.67 0.92
C GLY A 138 -14.04 13.96 -0.35
N PRO A 139 -14.53 14.35 -1.54
CA PRO A 139 -13.91 14.01 -2.83
C PRO A 139 -12.83 15.04 -3.24
N PRO A 140 -11.81 14.69 -4.07
CA PRO A 140 -11.42 13.36 -4.53
C PRO A 140 -10.73 12.52 -3.44
N PHE A 141 -9.44 12.18 -3.53
CA PHE A 141 -8.71 11.47 -2.46
C PHE A 141 -7.92 12.44 -1.57
N ASN A 142 -7.52 12.03 -0.37
CA ASN A 142 -6.57 12.75 0.47
C ASN A 142 -5.78 11.76 1.37
N VAL A 143 -4.60 11.37 0.89
CA VAL A 143 -3.71 10.36 1.51
C VAL A 143 -4.41 8.98 1.64
N PRO A 144 -4.71 8.33 0.50
CA PRO A 144 -5.36 7.02 0.47
C PRO A 144 -4.42 5.92 0.94
N THR A 145 -4.94 4.94 1.69
CA THR A 145 -4.12 3.94 2.39
C THR A 145 -4.28 2.52 1.87
N GLY A 146 -5.30 2.23 1.06
CA GLY A 146 -5.49 0.85 0.62
C GLY A 146 -6.60 0.66 -0.38
N VAL A 147 -6.59 -0.50 -1.01
CA VAL A 147 -7.51 -0.86 -2.08
C VAL A 147 -7.97 -2.30 -1.97
N ALA A 148 -9.27 -2.52 -2.19
CA ALA A 148 -9.89 -3.82 -2.26
C ALA A 148 -10.77 -3.91 -3.50
N LEU A 149 -10.93 -5.12 -4.04
CA LEU A 149 -11.85 -5.39 -5.13
C LEU A 149 -12.85 -6.48 -4.72
N ASP A 150 -14.08 -6.35 -5.18
CA ASP A 150 -15.05 -7.44 -5.17
C ASP A 150 -14.91 -8.34 -6.40
N SER A 151 -15.64 -9.46 -6.43
CA SER A 151 -15.58 -10.44 -7.53
C SER A 151 -16.06 -9.90 -8.88
N LYS A 152 -16.77 -8.76 -8.90
CA LYS A 152 -17.19 -8.07 -10.12
C LYS A 152 -16.16 -7.05 -10.60
N GLY A 153 -15.08 -6.86 -9.84
CA GLY A 153 -14.05 -5.87 -10.12
C GLY A 153 -14.42 -4.45 -9.71
N ASN A 154 -15.45 -4.24 -8.88
CA ASN A 154 -15.65 -2.92 -8.27
C ASN A 154 -14.49 -2.63 -7.33
N ILE A 155 -13.97 -1.42 -7.39
CA ILE A 155 -12.82 -0.98 -6.60
C ILE A 155 -13.35 -0.30 -5.35
N TYR A 156 -12.73 -0.54 -4.20
CA TYR A 156 -13.02 0.12 -2.94
C TYR A 156 -11.71 0.64 -2.37
N VAL A 157 -11.67 1.91 -1.98
CA VAL A 157 -10.45 2.57 -1.50
C VAL A 157 -10.66 3.07 -0.09
N THR A 158 -9.76 2.69 0.82
CA THR A 158 -9.70 3.30 2.15
C THR A 158 -8.90 4.59 2.06
N ASP A 159 -9.54 5.72 2.35
CA ASP A 159 -8.91 7.03 2.32
C ASP A 159 -8.90 7.60 3.73
N GLY A 160 -7.78 7.40 4.43
CA GLY A 160 -7.79 7.30 5.89
C GLY A 160 -6.76 8.13 6.66
N TYR A 161 -5.65 8.54 6.05
CA TYR A 161 -4.68 9.40 6.75
C TYR A 161 -5.06 10.88 6.65
N GLY A 162 -5.46 11.34 5.47
CA GLY A 162 -5.91 12.71 5.22
C GLY A 162 -7.40 12.82 4.92
N ASN A 163 -8.13 11.71 4.94
CA ASN A 163 -9.56 11.67 4.70
C ASN A 163 -10.25 10.80 5.75
N ALA A 164 -11.58 10.82 5.75
CA ALA A 164 -12.41 10.03 6.65
C ALA A 164 -13.48 9.29 5.85
N ARG A 165 -13.06 8.63 4.76
CA ARG A 165 -13.99 8.08 3.77
C ARG A 165 -13.49 6.78 3.16
N VAL A 166 -14.45 5.90 2.84
CA VAL A 166 -14.24 4.81 1.89
C VAL A 166 -14.91 5.18 0.57
N HIS A 167 -14.17 5.02 -0.52
CA HIS A 167 -14.64 5.29 -1.87
C HIS A 167 -14.98 3.97 -2.57
N LYS A 168 -15.88 4.04 -3.55
CA LYS A 168 -16.21 2.96 -4.48
C LYS A 168 -16.13 3.51 -5.90
#